data_AF-A0A371JJN6-F1
#
_entry.id   AF-A0A371JJN6-F1
#
_cell.length_a   1.000
_cell.length_b   1.000
_cell.length_c   1.000
_cell.angle_alpha   90.00
_cell.angle_beta   90.00
_cell.angle_gamma   90.00
#
_symmetry.space_group_name_H-M   'P 1'
#
loop_
_entity.id
_entity.type
_entity.pdbx_description
1 polymer ?
#
loop_
_entity_poly.entity_id
_entity_poly.type
_entity_poly.pdbx_seq_one_letter_code
_entity_poly.pdbx_strand_id
1 'polypeptide(L)' 'SEEELIQVMNPKIVGWRNYYKTKNDGKWLRAIDWYILCTFTRWYNKKHQNSRSLKGLYKIKLKLVDKGLQQMIA' A
#
# COMPACT_ATOMS: atom_id res chain seq x y z
N SER A 1 9.01 1.27 -12.68
CA SER A 1 7.57 1.33 -13.02
C SER A 1 6.72 1.21 -11.75
N GLU A 2 5.39 1.16 -11.82
CA GLU A 2 4.55 0.86 -10.63
C GLU A 2 4.74 -0.60 -10.20
N GLU A 3 4.90 -1.48 -11.18
CA GLU A 3 5.08 -2.92 -11.06
C GLU A 3 6.39 -3.24 -10.33
N GLU A 4 7.49 -2.56 -10.67
CA GLU A 4 8.77 -2.68 -9.97
C GLU A 4 8.65 -2.30 -8.48
N LEU A 5 7.92 -1.22 -8.17
CA LEU A 5 7.70 -0.83 -6.77
C LEU A 5 6.90 -1.90 -6.01
N ILE A 6 5.88 -2.46 -6.65
CA ILE A 6 5.09 -3.56 -6.06
C ILE A 6 5.96 -4.79 -5.83
N GLN A 7 6.80 -5.18 -6.80
CA GLN A 7 7.72 -6.31 -6.67
C GLN A 7 8.70 -6.14 -5.50
N VAL A 8 9.22 -4.94 -5.29
CA VAL A 8 10.12 -4.64 -4.16
C VAL A 8 9.38 -4.60 -2.82
N MET A 9 8.14 -4.08 -2.81
CA MET A 9 7.36 -3.90 -1.58
C MET A 9 6.72 -5.19 -1.06
N ASN A 10 6.22 -6.06 -1.95
CA ASN A 10 5.52 -7.28 -1.59
C ASN A 10 6.28 -8.19 -0.60
N PRO A 11 7.57 -8.55 -0.80
CA PRO A 11 8.28 -9.39 0.15
C PRO A 11 8.45 -8.71 1.53
N LYS A 12 8.57 -7.37 1.58
CA LYS A 12 8.63 -6.62 2.85
C LYS A 12 7.30 -6.66 3.59
N ILE A 13 6.20 -6.43 2.88
CA ILE A 13 4.84 -6.48 3.45
C ILE A 13 4.55 -7.89 3.99
N VAL A 14 4.86 -8.93 3.21
CA VAL A 14 4.69 -10.33 3.65
C VAL A 14 5.57 -10.64 4.85
N GLY A 15 6.84 -10.22 4.84
CA GLY A 15 7.75 -10.40 5.97
C GLY A 15 7.25 -9.73 7.25
N TRP A 16 6.82 -8.46 7.16
CA TRP A 16 6.26 -7.74 8.30
C TRP A 16 4.94 -8.36 8.78
N ARG A 17 4.06 -8.73 7.86
CA ARG A 17 2.81 -9.42 8.19
C ARG A 17 3.08 -10.70 8.97
N ASN A 18 4.05 -11.51 8.54
CA ASN A 18 4.40 -12.76 9.22
C ASN A 18 5.01 -12.50 10.59
N TYR A 19 5.87 -11.49 10.72
CA TYR A 19 6.54 -11.16 11.98
C TYR A 19 5.61 -10.55 13.02
N TYR A 20 4.74 -9.63 12.62
CA TYR A 20 3.84 -8.90 13.52
C TYR A 20 2.48 -9.58 13.73
N LYS A 21 2.27 -10.80 13.20
CA LYS A 21 0.99 -11.50 13.31
C LYS A 21 0.71 -11.91 14.76
N THR A 22 -0.38 -11.39 15.34
CA THR A 22 -0.84 -11.74 16.70
C THR A 22 -2.36 -11.80 16.75
N LYS A 23 -2.94 -12.24 17.89
CA LYS A 23 -4.40 -12.44 18.02
C LYS A 23 -5.24 -11.17 17.76
N ASN A 24 -4.70 -9.99 18.07
CA ASN A 24 -5.43 -8.71 18.03
C ASN A 24 -4.69 -7.62 17.22
N ASP A 25 -3.87 -8.02 16.24
CA ASP A 25 -3.03 -7.13 15.42
C ASP A 25 -3.81 -6.28 14.40
N GLY A 26 -5.02 -6.70 14.01
CA GLY A 26 -5.71 -6.16 12.84
C GLY A 26 -5.93 -4.64 12.85
N LYS A 27 -6.07 -4.02 14.02
CA LYS A 27 -6.19 -2.54 14.12
C LYS A 27 -4.92 -1.85 13.61
N TRP A 28 -3.76 -2.32 14.03
CA TRP A 28 -2.46 -1.73 13.66
C TRP A 28 -2.06 -2.10 12.24
N LEU A 29 -2.35 -3.34 11.81
CA LEU A 29 -2.12 -3.76 10.42
C LEU A 29 -2.94 -2.92 9.42
N ARG A 30 -4.21 -2.60 9.72
CA ARG A 30 -5.02 -1.64 8.92
C ARG A 30 -4.37 -0.27 8.84
N ALA A 31 -3.79 0.23 9.93
CA ALA A 31 -3.14 1.53 9.96
C ALA A 31 -1.90 1.55 9.06
N ILE A 32 -1.13 0.45 9.03
CA ILE A 32 0.01 0.29 8.13
C ILE A 32 -0.46 0.20 6.67
N ASP A 33 -1.50 -0.59 6.36
CA ASP A 33 -2.08 -0.64 5.01
C ASP A 33 -2.55 0.74 4.53
N TRP A 34 -3.20 1.50 5.40
CA TRP A 34 -3.61 2.89 5.12
C TRP A 34 -2.40 3.78 4.81
N TYR A 35 -1.33 3.66 5.60
CA TYR A 35 -0.11 4.43 5.39
C TYR A 35 0.57 4.08 4.05
N ILE A 36 0.65 2.80 3.70
CA ILE A 36 1.17 2.33 2.41
C ILE A 36 0.34 2.92 1.26
N LEU A 37 -0.99 2.82 1.33
CA LEU A 37 -1.89 3.38 0.32
C LEU A 37 -1.71 4.89 0.16
N CYS A 38 -1.65 5.64 1.26
CA CYS A 38 -1.43 7.09 1.20
C CYS A 38 -0.07 7.42 0.57
N THR A 39 0.97 6.65 0.88
CA THR A 39 2.32 6.85 0.33
C THR A 39 2.36 6.59 -1.17
N PHE A 40 1.78 5.49 -1.64
CA PHE A 40 1.61 5.23 -3.07
C PHE A 40 0.80 6.32 -3.76
N THR A 41 -0.29 6.77 -3.13
CA THR A 41 -1.14 7.84 -3.67
C THR A 41 -0.36 9.15 -3.86
N ARG A 42 0.45 9.53 -2.85
CA ARG A 42 1.33 10.71 -2.93
C ARG A 42 2.37 10.57 -4.03
N TRP A 43 3.05 9.42 -4.10
CA TRP A 43 4.05 9.15 -5.13
C TRP A 43 3.43 9.21 -6.53
N TYR A 44 2.29 8.55 -6.73
CA TYR A 44 1.56 8.52 -7.99
C TYR A 44 1.15 9.92 -8.43
N ASN A 45 0.53 10.69 -7.53
CA ASN A 45 0.07 12.04 -7.83
C ASN A 45 1.24 12.98 -8.12
N LYS A 46 2.36 12.88 -7.38
CA LYS A 46 3.58 13.64 -7.66
C LYS A 46 4.16 13.30 -9.03
N LYS A 47 4.22 12.01 -9.39
CA LYS A 47 4.70 11.55 -10.70
C LYS A 47 3.86 12.07 -11.87
N HIS A 48 2.57 12.29 -11.65
CA HIS A 48 1.64 12.82 -12.66
C HIS A 48 1.29 14.30 -12.44
N GLN A 49 2.14 15.04 -11.72
CA GLN A 49 2.03 16.50 -11.50
C GLN A 49 0.66 16.95 -10.95
N ASN A 50 -0.03 16.11 -10.19
CA ASN A 50 -1.28 16.49 -9.52
C ASN A 50 -0.98 17.32 -8.27
N SER A 51 -1.61 18.50 -8.17
CA SER A 51 -1.47 19.40 -7.02
C SER A 51 -2.01 18.82 -5.71
N ARG A 52 -3.04 17.96 -5.79
CA ARG A 52 -3.64 17.28 -4.63
C ARG A 52 -2.96 15.93 -4.38
N SER A 53 -2.22 15.85 -3.29
CA SER A 53 -1.36 14.70 -2.97
C SER A 53 -2.11 13.39 -2.70
N LEU A 54 -3.34 13.44 -2.14
CA LEU A 54 -4.18 12.27 -1.84
C LEU A 54 -5.38 12.10 -2.81
N LYS A 55 -5.37 12.77 -3.96
CA LYS A 55 -6.45 12.66 -4.95
C LYS A 55 -6.55 11.23 -5.50
N GLY A 56 -7.78 10.74 -5.64
CA GLY A 56 -8.04 9.44 -6.27
C GLY A 56 -7.62 8.23 -5.44
N LEU A 57 -7.51 8.36 -4.12
CA LEU A 57 -7.05 7.31 -3.22
C LEU A 57 -7.80 5.98 -3.40
N TYR A 58 -9.12 6.00 -3.56
CA TYR A 58 -9.90 4.78 -3.82
C TYR A 58 -9.55 4.12 -5.16
N LYS A 59 -9.41 4.92 -6.23
CA LYS A 59 -9.00 4.43 -7.56
C LYS A 59 -7.60 3.82 -7.52
N ILE A 60 -6.68 4.46 -6.79
CA ILE A 60 -5.31 3.96 -6.63
C ILE A 60 -5.29 2.69 -5.80
N LYS A 61 -6.13 2.58 -4.75
CA LYS A 61 -6.31 1.32 -4.01
C LYS A 61 -6.71 0.17 -4.94
N LEU A 62 -7.76 0.36 -5.73
CA LEU A 62 -8.22 -0.67 -6.68
C LEU A 62 -7.11 -1.06 -7.67
N LYS A 63 -6.40 -0.06 -8.22
CA LYS A 63 -5.28 -0.28 -9.15
C LYS A 63 -4.14 -1.08 -8.52
N LEU A 64 -3.76 -0.78 -7.27
CA LEU A 64 -2.68 -1.49 -6.58
C LEU A 64 -3.08 -2.93 -6.26
N VAL A 65 -4.34 -3.17 -5.88
CA VAL A 65 -4.86 -4.52 -5.63
C VAL A 65 -4.90 -5.33 -6.92
N ASP A 66 -5.41 -4.76 -8.01
CA ASP A 66 -5.43 -5.38 -9.34
C ASP A 66 -4.02 -5.76 -9.83
N LYS A 67 -3.03 -4.93 -9.53
CA LYS A 67 -1.61 -5.18 -9.81
C LYS A 67 -0.90 -6.12 -8.81
N GLY A 68 -1.62 -6.67 -7.84
CA GLY A 68 -1.09 -7.68 -6.91
C GLY A 68 -0.29 -7.14 -5.73
N LEU A 69 -0.48 -5.89 -5.32
CA LEU A 69 0.10 -5.39 -4.07
C LEU A 69 -0.45 -6.18 -2.87
N GLN A 70 0.45 -6.75 -2.09
CA GLN A 70 0.11 -7.46 -0.86
C GLN A 70 -0.37 -6.48 0.22
N GLN A 71 -1.23 -6.96 1.12
CA GLN A 71 -1.72 -6.20 2.26
C GLN A 71 -1.22 -6.82 3.56
N MET A 72 -1.03 -5.98 4.57
CA MET A 72 -0.69 -6.41 5.93
C MET A 72 -1.81 -7.26 6.53
N ILE A 73 -3.06 -6.96 6.18
CA ILE A 73 -4.19 -7.84 6.48
C ILE A 73 -4.34 -8.85 5.34
N ALA A 74 -4.15 -10.12 5.71
CA ALA A 74 -4.47 -11.25 4.84
C ALA A 74 -5.96 -11.58 4.88
#